data_AF-A0A2D4TTQ9-F1
#
_entry.id   AF-A0A2D4TTQ9-F1
#
_cell.length_a   1.000
_cell.length_b   1.000
_cell.length_c   1.000
_cell.angle_alpha   90.00
_cell.angle_beta   90.00
_cell.angle_gamma   90.00
#
_symmetry.space_group_name_H-M   'P 1'
#
loop_
_entity.id
_entity.type
_entity.pdbx_description
1 polymer ?
#
loop_
_entity_poly.entity_id
_entity_poly.type
_entity_poly.pdbx_seq_one_letter_code
_entity_poly.pdbx_strand_id
1 'polypeptide(L)'
;MSSLKKNLKPIILFFMLIISASLVYDLAYGDFSFEENGKIESLINKKEEELQIIASENEAFKEEINLLKNNNEYVEHIARENLGLIKEEEEYFDDEPE
;
A
#
# COMPACT_ATOMS: atom_id res chain seq x y z
N MET A 1 -34.81 55.78 -9.97
CA MET A 1 -34.60 54.35 -10.29
C MET A 1 -33.29 54.02 -11.04
N SER A 2 -32.64 54.98 -11.73
CA SER A 2 -31.39 54.75 -12.49
C SER A 2 -30.13 54.58 -11.60
N SER A 3 -30.03 55.32 -10.49
CA SER A 3 -28.87 55.30 -9.57
C SER A 3 -28.73 54.02 -8.75
N LEU A 4 -29.84 53.37 -8.39
CA LEU A 4 -29.85 52.09 -7.66
C LEU A 4 -29.19 50.97 -8.47
N LYS A 5 -29.54 50.83 -9.76
CA LYS A 5 -28.94 49.82 -10.65
C LYS A 5 -27.44 50.05 -10.89
N LYS A 6 -26.97 51.29 -10.80
CA LYS A 6 -25.56 51.66 -11.01
C LYS A 6 -24.67 51.15 -9.87
N ASN A 7 -25.19 51.11 -8.64
CA ASN A 7 -24.46 50.63 -7.45
C ASN A 7 -24.63 49.12 -7.19
N LEU A 8 -25.62 48.48 -7.80
CA LEU A 8 -25.82 47.02 -7.74
C LEU A 8 -24.74 46.23 -8.50
N LYS A 9 -24.28 46.74 -9.65
CA LYS A 9 -23.23 46.10 -10.45
C LYS A 9 -21.90 45.90 -9.70
N PRO A 10 -21.32 46.90 -9.03
CA PRO A 10 -20.08 46.70 -8.27
C PRO A 10 -20.28 45.78 -7.06
N ILE A 11 -21.46 45.78 -6.42
CA ILE A 11 -21.77 44.86 -5.32
C ILE A 11 -21.79 43.41 -5.80
N ILE A 12 -22.46 43.13 -6.93
CA ILE A 12 -22.49 41.79 -7.52
C ILE A 12 -21.07 41.36 -7.93
N LEU A 13 -20.29 42.26 -8.54
CA LEU A 13 -18.91 41.99 -8.90
C LEU A 13 -18.06 41.66 -7.66
N PHE A 14 -18.24 42.37 -6.56
CA PHE A 14 -17.53 42.13 -5.31
C PHE A 14 -17.87 40.76 -4.71
N PHE A 15 -19.15 40.39 -4.67
CA PHE A 15 -19.55 39.04 -4.24
C PHE A 15 -18.99 37.96 -5.16
N MET A 16 -19.01 38.18 -6.47
CA MET A 16 -18.44 37.24 -7.43
C MET A 16 -16.92 37.08 -7.22
N LEU A 17 -16.22 38.17 -6.91
CA LEU A 17 -14.80 38.15 -6.59
C LEU A 17 -14.53 37.33 -5.33
N ILE A 18 -15.31 37.52 -4.26
CA ILE A 18 -15.18 36.75 -3.02
C ILE A 18 -15.40 35.26 -3.27
N ILE A 19 -16.45 34.90 -4.01
CA ILE A 19 -16.75 33.50 -4.34
C ILE A 19 -15.59 32.90 -5.15
N SER A 20 -15.09 33.62 -6.15
CA SER A 20 -13.95 33.15 -6.94
C SER A 20 -12.67 32.99 -6.12
N ALA A 21 -12.38 33.91 -5.20
CA ALA A 21 -11.22 33.83 -4.32
C ALA A 21 -11.34 32.64 -3.35
N SER A 22 -12.55 32.39 -2.82
CA SER A 22 -12.81 31.23 -1.97
C SER A 22 -12.58 29.91 -2.71
N LEU A 23 -13.04 29.79 -3.96
CA LEU A 23 -12.83 28.60 -4.78
C LEU A 23 -11.35 28.37 -5.10
N VAL A 24 -10.62 29.44 -5.43
CA VAL A 24 -9.18 29.34 -5.70
C VAL A 24 -8.41 28.94 -4.44
N TYR A 25 -8.79 29.46 -3.27
CA TYR A 25 -8.18 29.07 -2.00
C TYR A 25 -8.42 27.59 -1.69
N ASP A 26 -9.65 27.10 -1.89
CA ASP A 26 -10.00 25.71 -1.65
C ASP A 26 -9.30 24.75 -2.63
N LEU A 27 -9.15 25.14 -3.90
CA LEU A 27 -8.37 24.37 -4.88
C LEU A 27 -6.85 24.38 -4.60
N ALA A 28 -6.33 25.42 -3.94
CA ALA A 28 -4.92 25.54 -3.63
C ALA A 28 -4.52 24.87 -2.31
N TYR A 29 -5.35 25.01 -1.27
CA TYR A 29 -5.03 24.61 0.11
C TYR A 29 -6.12 23.79 0.80
N GLY A 30 -7.26 23.57 0.13
CA GLY A 30 -8.35 22.76 0.68
C GLY A 30 -8.12 21.27 0.48
N ASP A 31 -9.06 20.49 1.00
CA ASP A 31 -9.05 19.03 0.94
C ASP A 31 -9.17 18.51 -0.51
N PHE A 32 -9.68 19.33 -1.42
CA PHE A 32 -9.74 19.06 -2.87
C PHE A 32 -8.52 19.57 -3.64
N SER A 33 -7.47 20.02 -2.94
CA SER A 33 -6.27 20.51 -3.59
C SER A 33 -5.56 19.39 -4.37
N PHE A 34 -4.84 19.80 -5.41
CA PHE A 34 -4.04 18.88 -6.21
C PHE A 34 -2.96 18.17 -5.39
N GLU A 35 -2.46 18.82 -4.32
CA GLU A 35 -1.47 18.22 -3.43
C GLU A 35 -2.06 17.07 -2.61
N GLU A 36 -3.24 17.27 -2.01
CA GLU A 36 -3.86 16.25 -1.17
C GLU A 36 -4.29 15.03 -1.99
N ASN A 37 -4.84 15.24 -3.19
CA ASN A 37 -5.13 14.15 -4.11
C ASN A 37 -3.86 13.35 -4.48
N GLY A 38 -2.73 14.02 -4.71
CA GLY A 38 -1.45 13.36 -4.98
C GLY A 38 -0.94 12.54 -3.79
N LYS A 39 -1.14 13.01 -2.55
CA LYS A 39 -0.82 12.24 -1.34
C LYS A 39 -1.71 11.00 -1.22
N ILE A 40 -3.00 11.15 -1.46
CA ILE A 40 -3.95 10.03 -1.44
C ILE A 40 -3.58 8.99 -2.49
N GLU A 41 -3.27 9.42 -3.72
CA GLU A 41 -2.83 8.52 -4.80
C GLU A 41 -1.53 7.79 -4.45
N SER A 42 -0.55 8.51 -3.88
CA SER A 42 0.69 7.90 -3.40
C SER A 42 0.45 6.87 -2.29
N LEU A 43 -0.45 7.17 -1.35
CA LEU A 43 -0.84 6.23 -0.29
C LEU A 43 -1.55 4.99 -0.85
N ILE A 44 -2.44 5.16 -1.84
CA ILE A 44 -3.10 4.05 -2.53
C ILE A 44 -2.04 3.16 -3.20
N ASN A 45 -1.16 3.74 -4.00
CA ASN A 45 -0.12 2.99 -4.71
C ASN A 45 0.78 2.20 -3.74
N LYS A 46 1.20 2.83 -2.63
CA LYS A 46 1.98 2.15 -1.59
C LYS A 46 1.20 1.00 -0.95
N LYS A 47 -0.10 1.19 -0.70
CA LYS A 47 -0.94 0.13 -0.12
C LYS A 47 -1.20 -1.01 -1.08
N GLU A 48 -1.32 -0.74 -2.37
CA GLU A 48 -1.41 -1.77 -3.40
C GLU A 48 -0.12 -2.58 -3.50
N GLU A 49 1.04 -1.94 -3.44
CA GLU A 49 2.35 -2.62 -3.40
C GLU A 49 2.48 -3.52 -2.16
N GLU A 50 2.13 -3.00 -0.97
CA GLU A 50 2.11 -3.79 0.28
C GLU A 50 1.17 -5.01 0.16
N LEU A 51 0.00 -4.84 -0.46
CA LEU A 51 -0.95 -5.95 -0.68
C LEU A 51 -0.42 -7.00 -1.64
N GLN A 52 0.29 -6.61 -2.71
CA GLN A 52 0.88 -7.55 -3.64
C GLN A 52 1.96 -8.40 -2.98
N ILE A 53 2.82 -7.80 -2.15
CA ILE A 53 3.85 -8.51 -1.38
C ILE A 53 3.18 -9.53 -0.45
N ILE A 54 2.21 -9.08 0.36
CA ILE A 54 1.49 -9.95 1.30
C ILE A 54 0.76 -11.08 0.57
N ALA A 55 0.18 -10.82 -0.61
CA ALA A 55 -0.47 -11.85 -1.40
C ALA A 55 0.53 -12.92 -1.88
N SER A 56 1.69 -12.49 -2.38
CA SER A 56 2.76 -13.39 -2.80
C SER A 56 3.31 -14.24 -1.66
N GLU A 57 3.55 -13.65 -0.49
CA GLU A 57 4.00 -14.36 0.70
C GLU A 57 2.97 -15.39 1.16
N ASN A 58 1.68 -15.02 1.15
CA ASN A 58 0.61 -15.93 1.50
C ASN A 58 0.49 -17.11 0.53
N GLU A 59 0.76 -16.92 -0.75
CA GLU A 59 0.80 -18.03 -1.72
C GLU A 59 1.98 -18.97 -1.44
N ALA A 60 3.17 -18.42 -1.21
CA ALA A 60 4.35 -19.21 -0.84
C ALA A 60 4.11 -20.02 0.46
N PHE A 61 3.55 -19.40 1.50
CA PHE A 61 3.24 -20.11 2.75
C PHE A 61 2.18 -21.19 2.56
N LYS A 62 1.18 -20.99 1.70
CA LYS A 62 0.19 -22.03 1.40
C LYS A 62 0.83 -23.23 0.74
N GLU A 63 1.74 -23.00 -0.21
CA GLU A 63 2.49 -24.06 -0.87
C GLU A 63 3.40 -24.79 0.12
N GLU A 64 4.13 -24.07 0.96
CA GLU A 64 4.98 -24.65 2.00
C GLU A 64 4.16 -25.48 3.00
N ILE A 65 3.04 -24.96 3.50
CA ILE A 65 2.12 -25.70 4.38
C ILE A 65 1.62 -26.97 3.68
N ASN A 66 1.33 -26.92 2.38
CA ASN A 66 0.90 -28.09 1.62
C ASN A 66 2.01 -29.15 1.53
N LEU A 67 3.25 -28.74 1.29
CA LEU A 67 4.42 -29.63 1.29
C LEU A 67 4.64 -30.24 2.68
N LEU A 68 4.62 -29.43 3.74
CA LEU A 68 4.76 -29.91 5.12
C LEU A 68 3.68 -30.91 5.53
N LYS A 69 2.45 -30.77 5.00
CA LYS A 69 1.34 -31.67 5.33
C LYS A 69 1.37 -32.98 4.54
N ASN A 70 1.80 -32.92 3.29
CA ASN A 70 1.57 -34.01 2.33
C ASN A 70 2.86 -34.66 1.80
N ASN A 71 4.04 -34.12 2.13
CA ASN A 71 5.32 -34.62 1.66
C ASN A 71 6.27 -34.91 2.84
N ASN A 72 6.38 -36.19 3.21
CA ASN A 72 7.25 -36.64 4.29
C ASN A 72 8.75 -36.42 4.00
N GLU A 73 9.19 -36.52 2.75
CA GLU A 73 10.59 -36.26 2.38
C GLU A 73 10.94 -34.79 2.60
N TYR A 74 10.02 -33.88 2.24
CA TYR A 74 10.17 -32.45 2.49
C TYR A 74 10.24 -32.15 3.99
N VAL A 75 9.38 -32.77 4.81
CA VAL A 75 9.42 -32.63 6.27
C VAL A 75 10.74 -33.13 6.84
N GLU A 76 11.23 -34.27 6.36
CA GLU A 76 12.51 -34.85 6.78
C GLU A 76 13.69 -33.92 6.43
N HIS A 77 13.68 -33.34 5.22
CA HIS A 77 14.68 -32.36 4.80
C HIS A 77 14.71 -31.14 5.73
N ILE A 78 13.55 -30.53 6.00
CA ILE A 78 13.42 -29.38 6.91
C ILE A 78 13.88 -29.73 8.34
N ALA A 79 13.56 -30.94 8.82
CA ALA A 79 14.01 -31.41 10.13
C ALA A 79 15.53 -31.61 10.20
N ARG A 80 16.15 -32.12 9.13
CA ARG A 80 17.61 -32.23 9.02
C ARG A 80 18.27 -30.86 8.98
N GLU A 81 17.82 -29.99 8.09
CA GLU A 81 18.40 -28.67 7.84
C GLU A 81 18.26 -27.72 9.03
N ASN A 82 17.07 -27.60 9.62
CA ASN A 82 16.81 -26.61 10.67
C ASN A 82 17.09 -27.11 12.09
N LEU A 83 17.01 -28.42 12.32
CA LEU A 83 17.11 -29.00 13.66
C LEU A 83 18.30 -29.95 13.81
N GLY A 84 19.06 -30.22 12.73
CA GLY A 84 20.18 -31.15 12.75
C GLY A 84 19.76 -32.60 13.07
N LEU A 85 18.50 -32.95 12.82
CA LEU A 85 17.96 -34.27 13.19
C LEU A 85 18.41 -35.33 12.19
N ILE A 86 18.82 -36.49 12.70
CA ILE A 86 19.25 -37.66 11.92
C ILE A 86 18.48 -38.89 12.42
N LYS A 87 18.29 -39.92 11.58
CA LYS A 87 17.59 -41.13 12.01
C LYS A 87 18.44 -41.90 13.03
N GLU A 88 17.79 -42.66 13.91
CA GLU A 88 18.47 -43.41 15.00
C GLU A 88 19.56 -44.39 14.50
N GLU A 89 19.50 -44.81 13.23
CA GLU A 89 20.46 -45.72 12.61
C GLU A 89 21.34 -45.07 11.52
N GLU A 90 21.35 -43.73 11.39
CA GLU A 90 22.18 -43.02 10.43
C GLU A 90 23.36 -42.29 11.10
N GLU A 91 24.55 -42.38 10.50
CA GLU A 91 25.67 -41.50 10.79
C GLU A 91 25.69 -40.36 9.76
N TYR A 92 25.60 -39.12 10.24
CA TYR A 92 25.64 -37.92 9.41
C TYR A 92 27.07 -37.37 9.33
N PHE A 93 27.58 -37.23 8.12
CA PHE A 93 28.91 -36.67 7.84
C PHE A 93 28.74 -35.26 7.30
N ASP A 94 29.16 -34.26 8.09
CA ASP A 94 29.39 -32.89 7.61
C ASP A 94 30.68 -32.89 6.79
N ASP A 95 30.59 -33.33 5.53
CA ASP A 95 31.69 -33.15 4.60
C ASP A 95 31.71 -31.66 4.18
N GLU A 96 32.59 -30.87 4.79
CA GLU A 96 32.95 -29.54 4.30
C GLU A 96 33.38 -29.68 2.82
N PRO A 97 32.73 -29.01 1.85
CA PRO A 97 33.13 -29.11 0.46
C PRO A 97 34.52 -28.46 0.28
N GLU A 98 35.48 -29.22 -0.27
CA GLU A 98 36.81 -28.73 -0.70
C GLU A 98 36.71 -27.60 -1.75
#